data_AF-A0A439SER6-F1
#
_entry.id   AF-A0A439SER6-F1
#
_cell.length_a   1.000
_cell.length_b   1.000
_cell.length_c   1.000
_cell.angle_alpha   90.00
_cell.angle_beta   90.00
_cell.angle_gamma   90.00
#
_symmetry.space_group_name_H-M   'P 1'
#
loop_
_entity.id
_entity.type
_entity.pdbx_description
1 polymer ?
#
loop_
_entity_poly.entity_id
_entity_poly.type
_entity_poly.pdbx_seq_one_letter_code
_entity_poly.pdbx_strand_id
1 'polypeptide(L)'
;IRDESLRYHYQQEMRERVLTFFGTQRGARQGYQGGRQDGRPGGRFQGKGSAPGGQFARGGNAGGRTAITESLGRSALVKRGSEGMSVREATIIAALVNHPALIDENFEHVEFLDLANTDLKRLHAAILDAMAHDMANDRDAVIATIERAGCGEIWARVVALIKRARQWPALETAGLDDARDAFSQALHLQRSARTLHKELKQAEAALASDPTDENYRHLVEIQAQFRDVQATEALIEGFGVSSGRAGRV
;
A
#
# COMPACT_ATOMS: atom_id res chain seq x y z
N ILE A 1 40.66 -5.03 -8.15
CA ILE A 1 40.51 -6.43 -8.64
C ILE A 1 40.49 -6.34 -10.16
N ARG A 2 41.55 -6.81 -10.83
CA ARG A 2 41.80 -6.69 -12.28
C ARG A 2 41.69 -8.08 -12.92
N ASP A 3 40.48 -8.61 -13.03
CA ASP A 3 40.28 -9.86 -13.75
C ASP A 3 38.99 -9.79 -14.58
N GLU A 4 39.18 -9.61 -15.89
CA GLU A 4 38.12 -9.52 -16.91
C GLU A 4 37.28 -10.80 -16.94
N SER A 5 37.92 -11.94 -16.62
CA SER A 5 37.30 -13.26 -16.56
C SER A 5 36.26 -13.34 -15.45
N LEU A 6 36.59 -12.84 -14.25
CA LEU A 6 35.66 -12.80 -13.11
C LEU A 6 34.46 -11.91 -13.39
N ARG A 7 34.65 -10.79 -14.11
CA ARG A 7 33.56 -9.88 -14.50
C ARG A 7 32.59 -10.54 -15.48
N TYR A 8 33.11 -11.30 -16.44
CA TYR A 8 32.29 -12.04 -17.41
C TYR A 8 31.47 -13.15 -16.73
N HIS A 9 32.10 -13.88 -15.79
CA HIS A 9 31.40 -14.91 -15.02
C HIS A 9 30.33 -14.31 -14.10
N TYR A 10 30.61 -13.18 -13.44
CA TYR A 10 29.61 -12.46 -12.62
C TYR A 10 28.44 -11.92 -13.45
N GLN A 11 28.69 -11.37 -14.64
CA GLN A 11 27.64 -10.86 -15.52
C GLN A 11 26.72 -11.98 -16.03
N GLN A 12 27.28 -13.15 -16.31
CA GLN A 12 26.52 -14.32 -16.72
C GLN A 12 25.72 -14.90 -15.56
N GLU A 13 26.30 -14.98 -14.36
CA GLU A 13 25.60 -15.44 -13.15
C GLU A 13 24.46 -14.48 -12.76
N MET A 14 24.65 -13.16 -12.90
CA MET A 14 23.58 -12.17 -12.65
C MET A 14 22.45 -12.25 -13.68
N ARG A 15 22.77 -12.49 -14.96
CA ARG A 15 21.75 -12.76 -15.99
C ARG A 15 20.99 -14.04 -15.71
N GLU A 16 21.67 -15.10 -15.27
CA GLU A 16 21.04 -16.36 -14.87
C GLU A 16 20.14 -16.18 -13.65
N ARG A 17 20.55 -15.39 -12.66
CA ARG A 17 19.71 -15.08 -11.48
C ARG A 17 18.48 -14.26 -11.84
N VAL A 18 18.62 -13.26 -12.71
CA VAL A 18 17.48 -12.48 -13.25
C VAL A 18 16.55 -13.37 -14.07
N LEU A 19 17.08 -14.23 -14.95
CA LEU A 19 16.28 -15.19 -15.70
C LEU A 19 15.64 -16.25 -14.82
N THR A 20 16.28 -16.65 -13.71
CA THR A 20 15.70 -17.60 -12.76
C THR A 20 14.58 -16.96 -11.95
N PHE A 21 14.77 -15.70 -11.52
CA PHE A 21 13.82 -14.94 -10.73
C PHE A 21 12.60 -14.45 -11.54
N PHE A 22 12.79 -14.14 -12.83
CA PHE A 22 11.73 -13.65 -13.73
C PHE A 22 11.24 -14.67 -14.77
N GLY A 23 11.97 -15.76 -15.01
CA GLY A 23 11.70 -16.74 -16.08
C GLY A 23 11.25 -18.13 -15.61
N THR A 24 11.28 -18.44 -14.31
CA THR A 24 10.94 -19.79 -13.81
C THR A 24 9.57 -19.84 -13.13
N GLN A 25 8.53 -19.58 -13.91
CA GLN A 25 7.19 -20.10 -13.62
C GLN A 25 6.52 -20.65 -14.89
N ARG A 26 7.21 -21.59 -15.54
CA ARG A 26 6.56 -22.58 -16.42
C ARG A 26 7.06 -23.98 -16.07
N GLY A 27 6.35 -24.60 -15.13
CA GLY A 27 6.16 -26.05 -14.97
C GLY A 27 7.40 -26.97 -15.00
N ALA A 28 7.86 -27.37 -13.82
CA ALA A 28 8.57 -28.63 -13.61
C ALA A 28 7.90 -29.40 -12.47
N ARG A 29 6.77 -30.05 -12.78
CA ARG A 29 6.17 -31.09 -11.93
C ARG A 29 6.81 -32.41 -12.33
N GLN A 30 7.95 -32.71 -11.74
CA GLN A 30 8.60 -34.02 -11.76
C GLN A 30 8.19 -34.68 -10.44
N GLY A 31 7.31 -35.69 -10.43
CA GLY A 31 7.61 -37.02 -10.93
C GLY A 31 7.80 -37.91 -9.70
N TYR A 32 6.70 -38.22 -8.99
CA TYR A 32 6.73 -39.16 -7.86
C TYR A 32 6.26 -40.54 -8.32
N GLN A 33 7.17 -41.45 -8.10
CA GLN A 33 7.18 -42.90 -8.26
C GLN A 33 6.12 -43.58 -7.38
N GLY A 34 5.43 -44.60 -7.90
CA GLY A 34 4.76 -45.59 -7.07
C GLY A 34 3.56 -46.28 -7.70
N GLY A 35 3.61 -47.62 -7.79
CA GLY A 35 2.40 -48.45 -7.88
C GLY A 35 2.36 -49.43 -9.05
N ARG A 36 3.08 -50.55 -8.90
CA ARG A 36 2.85 -51.80 -9.63
C ARG A 36 1.59 -52.52 -9.10
N GLN A 37 1.03 -53.34 -9.98
CA GLN A 37 0.34 -54.63 -9.75
C GLN A 37 -1.19 -54.72 -9.63
N ASP A 38 -1.70 -55.48 -10.61
CA ASP A 38 -2.57 -56.66 -10.52
C ASP A 38 -4.06 -56.54 -10.19
N GLY A 39 -4.88 -57.13 -11.07
CA GLY A 39 -6.22 -57.64 -10.72
C GLY A 39 -7.27 -57.61 -11.83
N ARG A 40 -7.39 -58.70 -12.60
CA ARG A 40 -8.52 -59.06 -13.48
C ARG A 40 -9.86 -59.23 -12.70
N PRO A 41 -10.98 -59.69 -13.31
CA PRO A 41 -11.79 -59.11 -14.39
C PRO A 41 -13.32 -59.14 -14.07
N GLY A 42 -14.14 -58.47 -14.89
CA GLY A 42 -15.53 -58.91 -15.13
C GLY A 42 -16.63 -57.87 -14.95
N GLY A 43 -17.61 -57.90 -15.86
CA GLY A 43 -18.89 -57.19 -15.70
C GLY A 43 -19.46 -56.63 -17.00
N ARG A 44 -20.40 -57.37 -17.58
CA ARG A 44 -21.06 -57.19 -18.89
C ARG A 44 -22.32 -56.31 -18.78
N PHE A 45 -22.52 -55.29 -19.63
CA PHE A 45 -23.83 -54.79 -20.14
C PHE A 45 -23.59 -53.62 -21.14
N GLN A 46 -23.64 -53.81 -22.47
CA GLN A 46 -24.78 -53.80 -23.42
C GLN A 46 -25.50 -52.45 -23.63
N GLY A 47 -25.40 -51.90 -24.86
CA GLY A 47 -26.25 -50.82 -25.40
C GLY A 47 -25.50 -49.80 -26.27
N LYS A 48 -25.15 -50.11 -27.52
CA LYS A 48 -25.88 -49.77 -28.77
C LYS A 48 -25.77 -48.28 -29.19
N GLY A 49 -25.02 -48.00 -30.25
CA GLY A 49 -25.11 -46.76 -31.03
C GLY A 49 -23.89 -46.44 -31.89
N SER A 50 -24.07 -46.54 -33.22
CA SER A 50 -23.17 -46.35 -34.37
C SER A 50 -21.95 -45.39 -34.32
N ALA A 51 -20.93 -45.84 -35.08
CA ALA A 51 -19.65 -45.25 -35.50
C ALA A 51 -19.79 -44.08 -36.53
N PRO A 52 -18.74 -43.57 -37.24
CA PRO A 52 -17.30 -43.93 -37.26
C PRO A 52 -16.27 -42.77 -37.40
N GLY A 53 -15.00 -43.03 -37.03
CA GLY A 53 -13.77 -42.40 -37.58
C GLY A 53 -13.59 -40.88 -37.32
N GLY A 54 -12.40 -40.30 -37.21
CA GLY A 54 -11.03 -40.75 -37.38
C GLY A 54 -10.14 -39.55 -37.01
N GLN A 55 -9.10 -39.88 -36.25
CA GLN A 55 -7.79 -39.22 -36.13
C GLN A 55 -7.47 -37.86 -36.82
N PHE A 56 -6.85 -37.00 -35.99
CA PHE A 56 -5.76 -36.02 -36.26
C PHE A 56 -6.07 -34.51 -36.29
N ALA A 57 -5.48 -33.86 -35.28
CA ALA A 57 -4.64 -32.65 -35.34
C ALA A 57 -5.27 -31.25 -35.18
N ARG A 58 -4.66 -30.54 -34.20
CA ARG A 58 -4.16 -29.15 -34.28
C ARG A 58 -5.00 -28.06 -33.58
N GLY A 59 -4.48 -27.65 -32.43
CA GLY A 59 -4.35 -26.24 -32.03
C GLY A 59 -5.59 -25.55 -31.44
N GLY A 60 -5.38 -24.83 -30.34
CA GLY A 60 -6.32 -23.79 -29.93
C GLY A 60 -6.42 -23.58 -28.42
N ASN A 61 -5.72 -22.57 -27.91
CA ASN A 61 -5.94 -21.90 -26.64
C ASN A 61 -7.43 -21.71 -26.31
N ALA A 62 -7.85 -22.02 -25.07
CA ALA A 62 -8.77 -21.16 -24.29
C ALA A 62 -8.89 -21.63 -22.83
N GLY A 63 -8.51 -20.76 -21.90
CA GLY A 63 -9.32 -20.56 -20.69
C GLY A 63 -9.04 -21.41 -19.45
N GLY A 64 -7.78 -21.61 -19.07
CA GLY A 64 -7.44 -22.01 -17.70
C GLY A 64 -7.74 -20.87 -16.72
N ARG A 65 -9.00 -20.76 -16.25
CA ARG A 65 -9.33 -19.99 -15.05
C ARG A 65 -8.76 -20.72 -13.84
N THR A 66 -7.49 -20.47 -13.54
CA THR A 66 -6.89 -20.85 -12.27
C THR A 66 -7.63 -20.13 -11.16
N ALA A 67 -8.31 -20.89 -10.32
CA ALA A 67 -8.97 -20.42 -9.11
C ALA A 67 -7.96 -19.66 -8.25
N ILE A 68 -8.10 -18.33 -8.26
CA ILE A 68 -7.44 -17.44 -7.30
C ILE A 68 -8.09 -17.74 -5.97
N THR A 69 -7.34 -18.38 -5.08
CA THR A 69 -7.72 -18.66 -3.70
C THR A 69 -8.31 -17.40 -3.06
N GLU A 70 -9.54 -17.49 -2.57
CA GLU A 70 -10.29 -16.40 -1.90
C GLU A 70 -9.55 -15.77 -0.69
N SER A 71 -8.44 -16.36 -0.23
CA SER A 71 -7.58 -15.78 0.80
C SER A 71 -6.71 -14.62 0.31
N LEU A 72 -6.33 -14.60 -0.98
CA LEU A 72 -5.51 -13.51 -1.55
C LEU A 72 -6.36 -12.30 -1.95
N GLY A 73 -7.62 -12.51 -2.32
CA GLY A 73 -8.59 -11.43 -2.62
C GLY A 73 -9.04 -10.64 -1.38
N ARG A 74 -8.77 -11.14 -0.18
CA ARG A 74 -9.05 -10.47 1.11
C ARG A 74 -7.85 -9.74 1.69
N SER A 75 -6.69 -9.75 1.02
CA SER A 75 -5.57 -8.94 1.45
C SER A 75 -5.87 -7.46 1.15
N ALA A 76 -6.34 -6.76 2.17
CA ALA A 76 -6.54 -5.31 2.18
C ALA A 76 -5.26 -4.52 1.81
N LEU A 77 -4.12 -5.19 1.63
CA LEU A 77 -2.85 -4.61 1.18
C LEU A 77 -2.81 -4.35 -0.33
N VAL A 78 -3.55 -5.09 -1.17
CA VAL A 78 -3.51 -4.91 -2.65
C VAL A 78 -4.58 -3.94 -3.14
N LYS A 79 -5.65 -3.72 -2.37
CA LYS A 79 -6.71 -2.74 -2.72
C LYS A 79 -6.44 -1.32 -2.16
N ARG A 80 -5.41 -1.14 -1.31
CA ARG A 80 -5.11 0.11 -0.59
C ARG A 80 -3.97 0.95 -1.16
N GLY A 81 -3.52 0.69 -2.38
CA GLY A 81 -2.41 1.45 -2.98
C GLY A 81 -2.76 2.91 -3.37
N SER A 82 -4.03 3.30 -3.42
CA SER A 82 -4.43 4.65 -3.88
C SER A 82 -5.80 5.16 -3.41
N GLU A 83 -6.64 4.36 -2.73
CA GLU A 83 -8.03 4.76 -2.42
C GLU A 83 -8.31 5.05 -0.94
N GLY A 84 -7.41 4.67 -0.02
CA GLY A 84 -7.57 4.90 1.42
C GLY A 84 -6.90 6.19 1.90
N MET A 85 -7.50 6.88 2.86
CA MET A 85 -6.80 7.92 3.63
C MET A 85 -5.77 7.24 4.53
N SER A 86 -4.53 7.74 4.56
CA SER A 86 -3.56 7.29 5.56
C SER A 86 -3.96 7.79 6.94
N VAL A 87 -3.75 7.00 7.99
CA VAL A 87 -4.07 7.42 9.36
C VAL A 87 -3.27 8.66 9.74
N ARG A 88 -1.99 8.74 9.34
CA ARG A 88 -1.12 9.89 9.61
C ARG A 88 -1.66 11.18 9.02
N GLU A 89 -1.97 11.20 7.72
CA GLU A 89 -2.51 12.40 7.07
C GLU A 89 -3.88 12.77 7.63
N ALA A 90 -4.72 11.77 7.93
CA ALA A 90 -5.99 12.00 8.59
C ALA A 90 -5.80 12.60 10.00
N THR A 91 -4.77 12.18 10.75
CA THR A 91 -4.45 12.73 12.08
C THR A 91 -4.05 14.20 11.97
N ILE A 92 -3.22 14.55 10.99
CA ILE A 92 -2.81 15.94 10.72
C ILE A 92 -4.06 16.79 10.46
N ILE A 93 -4.93 16.36 9.52
CA ILE A 93 -6.15 17.10 9.18
C ILE A 93 -7.12 17.19 10.36
N ALA A 94 -7.32 16.09 11.09
CA ALA A 94 -8.22 16.08 12.25
C ALA A 94 -7.74 17.01 13.37
N ALA A 95 -6.44 17.02 13.65
CA ALA A 95 -5.87 17.92 14.64
C ALA A 95 -6.06 19.39 14.24
N LEU A 96 -5.82 19.76 12.97
CA LEU A 96 -6.02 21.14 12.50
C LEU A 96 -7.47 21.60 12.57
N VAL A 97 -8.43 20.72 12.25
CA VAL A 97 -9.87 21.06 12.31
C VAL A 97 -10.35 21.18 13.76
N ASN A 98 -9.96 20.24 14.62
CA ASN A 98 -10.43 20.21 16.01
C ASN A 98 -9.70 21.21 16.90
N HIS A 99 -8.45 21.55 16.58
CA HIS A 99 -7.58 22.44 17.35
C HIS A 99 -6.97 23.51 16.43
N PRO A 100 -7.77 24.51 15.99
CA PRO A 100 -7.30 25.46 14.98
C PRO A 100 -6.10 26.31 15.41
N ALA A 101 -5.83 26.46 16.71
CA ALA A 101 -4.62 27.10 17.23
C ALA A 101 -3.31 26.47 16.70
N LEU A 102 -3.32 25.18 16.32
CA LEU A 102 -2.16 24.50 15.73
C LEU A 102 -1.79 25.04 14.35
N ILE A 103 -2.74 25.67 13.65
CA ILE A 103 -2.53 26.28 12.33
C ILE A 103 -1.54 27.43 12.46
N ASP A 104 -1.79 28.37 13.37
CA ASP A 104 -0.93 29.55 13.55
C ASP A 104 0.46 29.16 14.05
N GLU A 105 0.54 28.20 14.97
CA GLU A 105 1.81 27.66 15.47
C GLU A 105 2.67 27.02 14.37
N ASN A 106 2.04 26.55 13.28
CA ASN A 106 2.69 25.76 12.24
C ASN A 106 2.39 26.27 10.81
N PHE A 107 2.11 27.56 10.65
CA PHE A 107 1.56 28.15 9.43
C PHE A 107 2.31 27.72 8.16
N GLU A 108 3.64 27.89 8.13
CA GLU A 108 4.48 27.54 6.97
C GLU A 108 4.32 26.07 6.57
N HIS A 109 4.20 25.18 7.56
CA HIS A 109 4.08 23.75 7.32
C HIS A 109 2.67 23.34 6.91
N VAL A 110 1.66 24.04 7.41
CA VAL A 110 0.27 23.82 7.04
C VAL A 110 0.00 24.34 5.64
N GLU A 111 0.52 25.52 5.27
CA GLU A 111 0.35 26.08 3.92
C GLU A 111 0.88 25.15 2.84
N PHE A 112 2.10 24.62 3.02
CA PHE A 112 2.74 23.72 2.06
C PHE A 112 2.52 22.23 2.34
N LEU A 113 1.46 21.89 3.09
CA LEU A 113 1.15 20.51 3.43
C LEU A 113 0.83 19.71 2.17
N ASP A 114 1.72 18.79 1.81
CA ASP A 114 1.54 17.88 0.69
C ASP A 114 0.92 16.57 1.17
N LEU A 115 -0.30 16.29 0.72
CA LEU A 115 -1.08 15.11 1.07
C LEU A 115 -1.13 14.17 -0.13
N ALA A 116 -1.14 12.85 0.06
CA ALA A 116 -1.30 11.91 -1.04
C ALA A 116 -2.78 11.79 -1.45
N ASN A 117 -3.68 11.74 -0.47
CA ASN A 117 -5.11 11.49 -0.68
C ASN A 117 -5.87 12.75 -1.15
N THR A 118 -6.65 12.63 -2.23
CA THR A 118 -7.40 13.74 -2.83
C THR A 118 -8.51 14.29 -1.94
N ASP A 119 -9.15 13.45 -1.14
CA ASP A 119 -10.18 13.88 -0.20
C ASP A 119 -9.58 14.71 0.93
N LEU A 120 -8.41 14.31 1.44
CA LEU A 120 -7.67 15.08 2.45
C LEU A 120 -7.15 16.41 1.89
N LYS A 121 -6.73 16.46 0.62
CA LYS A 121 -6.41 17.73 -0.07
C LYS A 121 -7.61 18.68 -0.12
N ARG A 122 -8.82 18.15 -0.35
CA ARG A 122 -10.04 18.98 -0.36
C ARG A 122 -10.36 19.53 1.03
N LEU A 123 -10.17 18.73 2.08
CA LEU A 123 -10.31 19.21 3.46
C LEU A 123 -9.26 20.28 3.80
N HIS A 124 -8.01 20.05 3.41
CA HIS A 124 -6.93 21.02 3.59
C HIS A 124 -7.23 22.36 2.88
N ALA A 125 -7.71 22.32 1.64
CA ALA A 125 -8.14 23.53 0.94
C ALA A 125 -9.28 24.27 1.66
N ALA A 126 -10.24 23.54 2.26
CA ALA A 126 -11.31 24.15 3.06
C ALA A 126 -10.78 24.78 4.37
N ILE A 127 -9.74 24.21 4.98
CA ILE A 127 -9.06 24.82 6.14
C ILE A 127 -8.37 26.12 5.71
N LEU A 128 -7.63 26.12 4.59
CA LEU A 128 -6.99 27.33 4.06
C LEU A 128 -8.01 28.41 3.69
N ASP A 129 -9.17 28.03 3.14
CA ASP A 129 -10.27 28.95 2.87
C ASP A 129 -10.85 29.55 4.15
N ALA A 130 -11.00 28.75 5.22
CA ALA A 130 -11.42 29.25 6.53
C ALA A 130 -10.40 30.24 7.11
N MET A 131 -9.10 29.99 6.94
CA MET A 131 -8.04 30.93 7.36
C MET A 131 -8.11 32.25 6.59
N ALA A 132 -8.33 32.19 5.27
CA ALA A 132 -8.43 33.38 4.42
C ALA A 132 -9.60 34.29 4.82
N HIS A 133 -10.62 33.76 5.49
CA HIS A 133 -11.79 34.49 5.98
C HIS A 133 -11.75 34.76 7.49
N ASP A 134 -10.62 34.55 8.17
CA ASP A 134 -10.45 34.70 9.64
C ASP A 134 -11.42 33.82 10.46
N MET A 135 -11.87 32.71 9.87
CA MET A 135 -12.77 31.73 10.47
C MET A 135 -12.02 30.55 11.11
N ALA A 136 -10.70 30.48 10.97
CA ALA A 136 -9.86 29.41 11.50
C ALA A 136 -9.45 29.59 12.97
N ASN A 137 -10.12 30.47 13.72
CA ASN A 137 -9.90 30.64 15.16
C ASN A 137 -10.87 29.80 16.01
N ASP A 138 -11.93 29.28 15.40
CA ASP A 138 -12.97 28.50 16.05
C ASP A 138 -13.24 27.20 15.27
N ARG A 139 -13.27 26.08 15.99
CA ARG A 139 -13.52 24.76 15.42
C ARG A 139 -14.86 24.72 14.70
N ASP A 140 -15.91 25.27 15.28
CA ASP A 140 -17.25 25.17 14.72
C ASP A 140 -17.37 25.98 13.41
N ALA A 141 -16.68 27.13 13.34
CA ALA A 141 -16.52 27.90 12.11
C ALA A 141 -15.74 27.14 11.01
N VAL A 142 -14.67 26.41 11.37
CA VAL A 142 -13.95 25.54 10.43
C VAL A 142 -14.84 24.41 9.91
N ILE A 143 -15.60 23.75 10.80
CA ILE A 143 -16.53 22.69 10.41
C ILE A 143 -17.63 23.22 9.49
N ALA A 144 -18.22 24.38 9.80
CA ALA A 144 -19.21 25.01 8.93
C ALA A 144 -18.63 25.33 7.54
N THR A 145 -17.35 25.69 7.46
CA THR A 145 -16.65 25.91 6.17
C THR A 145 -16.46 24.61 5.40
N ILE A 146 -16.09 23.53 6.07
CA ILE A 146 -16.00 22.18 5.50
C ILE A 146 -17.37 21.72 4.97
N GLU A 147 -18.46 21.98 5.69
CA GLU A 147 -19.82 21.66 5.26
C GLU A 147 -20.23 22.46 4.01
N ARG A 148 -20.00 23.77 4.01
CA ARG A 148 -20.25 24.63 2.84
C ARG A 148 -19.45 24.20 1.60
N ALA A 149 -18.23 23.69 1.80
CA ALA A 149 -17.39 23.14 0.74
C ALA A 149 -17.84 21.75 0.24
N GLY A 150 -18.89 21.17 0.83
CA GLY A 150 -19.38 19.83 0.48
C GLY A 150 -18.45 18.70 0.93
N CYS A 151 -17.61 18.95 1.93
CA CYS A 151 -16.62 18.01 2.45
C CYS A 151 -17.06 17.32 3.76
N GLY A 152 -18.30 17.51 4.21
CA GLY A 152 -18.82 16.93 5.46
C GLY A 152 -18.74 15.40 5.54
N GLU A 153 -19.07 14.69 4.46
CA GLU A 153 -18.94 13.22 4.42
C GLU A 153 -17.48 12.75 4.48
N ILE A 154 -16.56 13.53 3.91
CA ILE A 154 -15.12 13.28 3.99
C ILE A 154 -14.67 13.44 5.44
N TRP A 155 -15.07 14.53 6.09
CA TRP A 155 -14.77 14.78 7.49
C TRP A 155 -15.28 13.68 8.41
N ALA A 156 -16.52 13.21 8.21
CA ALA A 156 -17.07 12.09 8.97
C ALA A 156 -16.23 10.80 8.82
N ARG A 157 -15.71 10.51 7.61
CA ARG A 157 -14.79 9.38 7.37
C ARG A 157 -13.45 9.58 8.07
N VAL A 158 -12.90 10.79 8.09
CA VAL A 158 -11.67 11.13 8.84
C VAL A 158 -11.88 10.84 10.33
N VAL A 159 -12.94 11.38 10.93
CA VAL A 159 -13.25 11.17 12.36
C VAL A 159 -13.42 9.67 12.68
N ALA A 160 -14.12 8.93 11.83
CA ALA A 160 -14.29 7.48 12.00
C ALA A 160 -12.95 6.72 11.93
N LEU A 161 -12.06 7.11 11.02
CA LEU A 161 -10.72 6.52 10.89
C LEU A 161 -9.88 6.79 12.15
N ILE A 162 -9.87 8.04 12.65
CA ILE A 162 -9.14 8.43 13.86
C ILE A 162 -9.62 7.66 15.09
N LYS A 163 -10.95 7.53 15.26
CA LYS A 163 -11.56 6.73 16.34
C LYS A 163 -11.14 5.27 16.26
N ARG A 164 -11.18 4.67 15.07
CA ARG A 164 -10.78 3.27 14.86
C ARG A 164 -9.28 3.06 15.14
N ALA A 165 -8.44 4.00 14.73
CA ALA A 165 -7.00 3.97 14.93
C ALA A 165 -6.56 4.37 16.35
N ARG A 166 -7.50 4.68 17.26
CA ARG A 166 -7.26 5.12 18.64
C ARG A 166 -6.37 6.38 18.74
N GLN A 167 -6.40 7.23 17.72
CA GLN A 167 -5.67 8.50 17.67
C GLN A 167 -6.48 9.59 18.41
N TRP A 168 -6.86 9.31 19.66
CA TRP A 168 -7.69 10.20 20.47
C TRP A 168 -7.13 11.63 20.64
N PRO A 169 -5.80 11.89 20.64
CA PRO A 169 -5.29 13.26 20.78
C PRO A 169 -5.69 14.19 19.63
N ALA A 170 -6.07 13.64 18.47
CA ALA A 170 -6.53 14.43 17.33
C ALA A 170 -8.05 14.71 17.34
N LEU A 171 -8.78 14.20 18.33
CA LEU A 171 -10.23 14.42 18.47
C LEU A 171 -10.54 15.69 19.25
N GLU A 172 -11.78 16.14 19.15
CA GLU A 172 -12.32 17.36 19.77
C GLU A 172 -12.26 17.35 21.31
N THR A 173 -12.20 16.16 21.93
CA THR A 173 -12.17 16.02 23.39
C THR A 173 -10.76 16.09 23.97
N ALA A 174 -9.72 16.09 23.13
CA ALA A 174 -8.34 16.14 23.60
C ALA A 174 -7.96 17.55 24.08
N GLY A 175 -7.02 17.63 25.02
CA GLY A 175 -6.41 18.91 25.36
C GLY A 175 -5.50 19.40 24.23
N LEU A 176 -5.30 20.71 24.13
CA LEU A 176 -4.46 21.31 23.10
C LEU A 176 -3.00 20.78 23.13
N ASP A 177 -2.47 20.52 24.34
CA ASP A 177 -1.10 20.02 24.49
C ASP A 177 -0.95 18.59 23.94
N ASP A 178 -1.89 17.68 24.23
CA ASP A 178 -1.91 16.33 23.67
C ASP A 178 -2.06 16.36 22.15
N ALA A 179 -2.92 17.26 21.64
CA ALA A 179 -3.12 17.45 20.21
C ALA A 179 -1.84 17.96 19.53
N ARG A 180 -1.11 18.88 20.17
CA ARG A 180 0.17 19.42 19.67
C ARG A 180 1.23 18.34 19.57
N ASP A 181 1.36 17.47 20.57
CA ASP A 181 2.34 16.38 20.56
C ASP A 181 2.04 15.38 19.43
N ALA A 182 0.78 14.95 19.31
CA ALA A 182 0.37 14.02 18.26
C ALA A 182 0.50 14.64 16.85
N PHE A 183 0.15 15.91 16.70
CA PHE A 183 0.29 16.66 15.46
C PHE A 183 1.76 16.80 15.05
N SER A 184 2.64 17.17 16.00
CA SER A 184 4.08 17.30 15.75
C SER A 184 4.70 15.99 15.33
N GLN A 185 4.33 14.88 15.98
CA GLN A 185 4.76 13.54 15.60
C GLN A 185 4.28 13.17 14.19
N ALA A 186 3.01 13.42 13.87
CA ALA A 186 2.44 13.11 12.57
C ALA A 186 3.09 13.96 11.44
N LEU A 187 3.33 15.25 11.68
CA LEU A 187 4.05 16.13 10.76
C LEU A 187 5.49 15.67 10.53
N HIS A 188 6.21 15.30 11.59
CA HIS A 188 7.57 14.78 11.47
C HIS A 188 7.59 13.55 10.54
N LEU A 189 6.71 12.57 10.79
CA LEU A 189 6.59 11.38 9.96
C LEU A 189 6.22 11.73 8.50
N GLN A 190 5.32 12.69 8.26
CA GLN A 190 4.94 13.11 6.91
C GLN A 190 6.14 13.68 6.15
N ARG A 191 6.98 14.48 6.82
CA ARG A 191 8.19 15.06 6.21
C ARG A 191 9.23 13.99 5.93
N SER A 192 9.49 13.11 6.89
CA SER A 192 10.44 11.99 6.70
C SER A 192 10.02 11.10 5.53
N ALA A 193 8.74 10.74 5.43
CA ALA A 193 8.21 9.96 4.30
C ALA A 193 8.40 10.67 2.95
N ARG A 194 8.16 11.99 2.90
CA ARG A 194 8.37 12.78 1.68
C ARG A 194 9.84 12.87 1.28
N THR A 195 10.73 13.07 2.25
CA THR A 195 12.18 13.10 2.00
C THR A 195 12.66 11.75 1.46
N LEU A 196 12.25 10.64 2.09
CA LEU A 196 12.58 9.29 1.64
C LEU A 196 12.05 9.01 0.22
N HIS A 197 10.83 9.46 -0.13
CA HIS A 197 10.33 9.34 -1.51
C HIS A 197 11.18 10.10 -2.53
N LYS A 198 11.66 11.31 -2.18
CA LYS A 198 12.54 12.09 -3.06
C LYS A 198 13.88 11.41 -3.23
N GLU A 199 14.47 10.92 -2.13
CA GLU A 199 15.74 10.18 -2.16
C GLU A 199 15.63 8.89 -2.97
N LEU A 200 14.53 8.14 -2.82
CA LEU A 200 14.28 6.94 -3.61
C LEU A 200 14.23 7.24 -5.11
N LYS A 201 13.51 8.29 -5.50
CA LYS A 201 13.45 8.74 -6.91
C LYS A 201 14.81 9.21 -7.43
N GLN A 202 15.60 9.86 -6.59
CA GLN A 202 16.96 10.29 -6.94
C GLN A 202 17.89 9.10 -7.12
N ALA A 203 17.84 8.11 -6.23
CA ALA A 203 18.63 6.88 -6.32
C ALA A 203 18.26 6.05 -7.55
N GLU A 204 16.96 5.94 -7.88
CA GLU A 204 16.49 5.30 -9.12
C GLU A 204 17.02 6.01 -10.37
N ALA A 205 16.99 7.35 -10.40
CA ALA A 205 17.52 8.13 -11.52
C ALA A 205 19.04 7.99 -11.63
N ALA A 206 19.77 7.99 -10.51
CA ALA A 206 21.21 7.80 -10.47
C ALA A 206 21.60 6.42 -11.03
N LEU A 207 20.90 5.36 -10.61
CA LEU A 207 21.14 4.00 -11.13
C LEU A 207 20.81 3.87 -12.62
N ALA A 208 19.75 4.53 -13.09
CA ALA A 208 19.39 4.55 -14.51
C ALA A 208 20.43 5.28 -15.37
N SER A 209 21.05 6.34 -14.82
CA SER A 209 22.10 7.11 -15.51
C SER A 209 23.46 6.43 -15.44
N ASP A 210 23.81 5.85 -14.30
CA ASP A 210 25.10 5.21 -14.05
C ASP A 210 24.91 3.87 -13.30
N PRO A 211 24.88 2.74 -14.02
CA PRO A 211 24.61 1.41 -13.45
C PRO A 211 25.80 0.83 -12.67
N THR A 212 26.17 1.45 -11.56
CA THR A 212 27.25 0.99 -10.67
C THR A 212 26.74 0.18 -9.48
N ASP A 213 27.59 -0.68 -8.95
CA ASP A 213 27.30 -1.45 -7.71
C ASP A 213 27.03 -0.53 -6.51
N GLU A 214 27.64 0.66 -6.48
CA GLU A 214 27.44 1.66 -5.43
C GLU A 214 26.03 2.25 -5.48
N ASN A 215 25.59 2.72 -6.66
CA ASN A 215 24.23 3.22 -6.85
C ASN A 215 23.18 2.14 -6.58
N TYR A 216 23.48 0.88 -6.90
CA TYR A 216 22.59 -0.24 -6.59
C TYR A 216 22.45 -0.46 -5.08
N ARG A 217 23.57 -0.46 -4.32
CA ARG A 217 23.52 -0.60 -2.86
C ARG A 217 22.76 0.55 -2.21
N HIS A 218 23.02 1.78 -2.64
CA HIS A 218 22.34 2.97 -2.14
C HIS A 218 20.81 2.89 -2.34
N LEU A 219 20.36 2.45 -3.53
CA LEU A 219 18.94 2.23 -3.79
C LEU A 219 18.34 1.15 -2.88
N VAL A 220 19.04 0.04 -2.65
CA VAL A 220 18.57 -1.03 -1.75
C VAL A 220 18.45 -0.54 -0.30
N GLU A 221 19.39 0.28 0.16
CA GLU A 221 19.37 0.88 1.50
C GLU A 221 18.15 1.81 1.68
N ILE A 222 17.90 2.72 0.73
CA ILE A 222 16.74 3.61 0.77
C ILE A 222 15.43 2.81 0.69
N GLN A 223 15.37 1.77 -0.14
CA GLN A 223 14.19 0.88 -0.21
C GLN A 223 13.93 0.15 1.12
N ALA A 224 14.98 -0.24 1.86
CA ALA A 224 14.83 -0.85 3.18
C ALA A 224 14.25 0.16 4.18
N GLN A 225 14.83 1.36 4.27
CA GLN A 225 14.33 2.44 5.14
C GLN A 225 12.88 2.81 4.83
N PHE A 226 12.54 2.88 3.53
CA PHE A 226 11.18 3.17 3.10
C PHE A 226 10.17 2.11 3.57
N ARG A 227 10.54 0.83 3.46
CA ARG A 227 9.69 -0.29 3.94
C ARG A 227 9.51 -0.25 5.44
N ASP A 228 10.54 0.12 6.20
CA ASP A 228 10.45 0.22 7.65
C ASP A 228 9.45 1.31 8.08
N VAL A 229 9.49 2.48 7.44
CA VAL A 229 8.50 3.55 7.68
C VAL A 229 7.08 3.07 7.35
N GLN A 230 6.89 2.45 6.18
CA GLN A 230 5.59 1.89 5.80
C GLN A 230 5.11 0.78 6.76
N ALA A 231 6.01 -0.04 7.29
CA ALA A 231 5.68 -1.05 8.28
C ALA A 231 5.23 -0.43 9.61
N THR A 232 5.89 0.63 10.07
CA THR A 232 5.46 1.36 11.28
C THR A 232 4.07 1.98 11.09
N GLU A 233 3.78 2.50 9.90
CA GLU A 233 2.46 3.03 9.56
C GLU A 233 1.40 1.93 9.52
N ALA A 234 1.67 0.82 8.83
CA ALA A 234 0.76 -0.31 8.74
C ALA A 234 0.43 -0.93 10.11
N LEU A 235 1.38 -0.91 11.06
CA LEU A 235 1.12 -1.33 12.45
C LEU A 235 0.12 -0.40 13.15
N ILE A 236 0.24 0.91 12.94
CA ILE A 236 -0.68 1.92 13.48
C ILE A 236 -2.07 1.76 12.85
N GLU A 237 -2.15 1.56 11.53
CA GLU A 237 -3.42 1.35 10.82
C GLU A 237 -4.07 -0.02 11.10
N GLY A 238 -3.26 -1.03 11.41
CA GLY A 238 -3.64 -2.42 11.62
C GLY A 238 -4.00 -2.78 13.07
N PHE A 239 -3.75 -1.88 14.03
CA PHE A 239 -4.03 -2.12 15.44
C PHE A 239 -5.54 -2.41 15.65
N GLY A 240 -5.85 -3.66 16.02
CA GLY A 240 -7.23 -4.16 16.20
C GLY A 240 -7.75 -5.12 15.11
N VAL A 241 -7.16 -5.12 13.91
CA VAL A 241 -7.49 -6.11 12.85
C VAL A 241 -6.83 -7.45 13.12
N SER A 242 -5.59 -7.44 13.63
CA SER A 242 -4.83 -8.64 14.03
C SER A 242 -5.20 -9.20 15.41
N SER A 243 -5.84 -8.42 16.28
CA SER A 243 -6.33 -8.89 17.60
C SER A 243 -7.76 -9.45 17.60
N GLY A 244 -8.33 -9.76 16.43
CA GLY A 244 -9.64 -10.41 16.33
C GLY A 244 -10.85 -9.54 16.73
N ARG A 245 -10.67 -8.22 16.91
CA ARG A 245 -11.79 -7.28 17.13
C ARG A 245 -12.31 -6.77 15.79
N ALA A 246 -12.75 -7.69 14.94
CA ALA A 246 -13.67 -7.35 13.87
C ALA A 246 -15.05 -7.11 14.51
N GLY A 247 -15.52 -5.86 14.47
CA GLY A 247 -16.85 -5.35 14.82
C GLY A 247 -17.79 -6.24 15.63
N ARG A 248 -18.10 -5.82 16.85
CA ARG A 248 -19.52 -5.80 17.25
C ARG A 248 -20.04 -4.40 16.96
N VAL A 249 -21.15 -4.41 16.22
CA VAL A 249 -22.00 -3.29 15.80
C VAL A 249 -22.30 -2.36 16.96
#